data_AF-A0A7Y5IT56-F1
#
_entry.id   AF-A0A7Y5IT56-F1
#
_cell.length_a   1.000
_cell.length_b   1.000
_cell.length_c   1.000
_cell.angle_alpha   90.00
_cell.angle_beta   90.00
_cell.angle_gamma   90.00
#
_symmetry.space_group_name_H-M   'P 1'
#
loop_
_entity.id
_entity.type
_entity.pdbx_description
1 polymer ?
#
loop_
_entity_poly.entity_id
_entity_poly.type
_entity_poly.pdbx_seq_one_letter_code
_entity_poly.pdbx_strand_id
1 'polypeptide(L)' 'MEAPLPDPRPRLPERYELMRLLGQGGMGAVWLARDRSLDRLVAIKILKHFGRPDLQQRFDRSLSS' A
#
# COMPACT_ATOMS: atom_id res chain seq x y z
N MET A 1 -12.70 -13.36 -17.95
CA MET A 1 -12.89 -12.66 -16.66
C MET A 1 -11.63 -11.87 -16.41
N GLU A 2 -11.71 -10.54 -16.45
CA GLU A 2 -10.57 -9.65 -16.21
C GLU A 2 -10.27 -9.65 -14.71
N ALA A 3 -9.04 -9.97 -14.31
CA ALA A 3 -8.64 -9.91 -12.90
C ALA A 3 -8.68 -8.44 -12.45
N PRO A 4 -9.16 -8.13 -11.24
CA PRO A 4 -9.17 -6.76 -10.75
C PRO A 4 -7.73 -6.24 -10.70
N LEU A 5 -7.52 -5.05 -11.28
CA LEU A 5 -6.23 -4.36 -11.24
C LEU A 5 -5.73 -4.28 -9.79
N PRO A 6 -4.42 -4.50 -9.54
CA PRO A 6 -3.87 -4.42 -8.21
C PRO A 6 -4.15 -3.04 -7.62
N ASP A 7 -4.69 -3.02 -6.40
CA ASP A 7 -4.95 -1.76 -5.70
C ASP A 7 -3.61 -1.03 -5.47
N PRO A 8 -3.47 0.22 -5.93
CA PRO A 8 -2.23 0.97 -5.82
C PRO A 8 -1.95 1.42 -4.38
N ARG A 9 -2.89 1.22 -3.44
CA ARG A 9 -2.69 1.56 -2.03
C ARG A 9 -1.75 0.55 -1.39
N PRO A 10 -0.90 1.02 -0.46
CA PRO A 10 -0.04 0.13 0.29
C PRO A 10 -0.87 -0.88 1.10
N ARG A 11 -0.46 -2.14 1.04
CA ARG A 11 -1.07 -3.21 1.84
C ARG A 11 -0.68 -3.04 3.30
N LEU A 12 -1.67 -2.85 4.16
CA LEU A 12 -1.53 -2.85 5.62
C LEU A 12 -2.22 -4.09 6.20
N PRO A 13 -1.85 -4.53 7.42
CA PRO A 13 -2.62 -5.53 8.15
C PRO A 13 -4.09 -5.12 8.28
N GLU A 14 -5.02 -6.08 8.33
CA GLU A 14 -6.47 -5.81 8.41
C GLU A 14 -6.87 -4.93 9.60
N ARG A 15 -6.04 -4.87 10.66
CA ARG A 15 -6.22 -3.95 11.78
C ARG A 15 -6.29 -2.48 11.37
N TYR A 16 -5.57 -2.09 10.32
CA TYR A 16 -5.50 -0.71 9.88
C TYR A 16 -6.32 -0.49 8.62
N GLU A 17 -7.26 0.43 8.68
CA GLU A 17 -8.01 0.91 7.53
C GLU A 17 -7.34 2.17 6.98
N LEU A 18 -6.69 2.06 5.82
CA LEU A 18 -6.03 3.19 5.17
C LEU A 18 -7.07 4.17 4.63
N MET A 19 -7.01 5.44 5.06
CA MET A 19 -8.02 6.44 4.70
C MET A 19 -7.51 7.42 3.62
N ARG A 20 -6.51 8.26 3.93
CA ARG A 20 -6.01 9.29 3.00
C ARG A 20 -4.53 9.61 3.22
N LEU A 21 -3.87 10.12 2.19
CA LEU A 21 -2.50 10.63 2.29
C LEU A 21 -2.49 11.93 3.11
N LEU A 22 -1.57 12.02 4.07
CA LEU A 22 -1.31 13.23 4.86
C LEU A 22 -0.11 14.01 4.34
N GLY A 23 0.89 13.33 3.79
CA GLY A 23 2.06 13.98 3.20
C GLY A 23 3.02 12.99 2.56
N GLN A 24 3.83 13.47 1.62
CA GLN A 24 4.84 12.67 0.93
C GLN A 24 6.16 13.43 0.89
N GLY A 25 7.26 12.72 1.11
CA GLY A 25 8.61 13.27 1.03
C GLY A 25 9.61 12.27 0.46
N GLY A 26 10.89 12.63 0.50
CA GLY A 26 11.98 11.78 -0.03
C GLY A 26 11.91 10.37 0.53
N MET A 27 11.77 10.22 1.85
CA MET A 27 11.85 8.92 2.53
C MET A 27 10.59 8.06 2.46
N GLY A 28 9.47 8.57 1.95
CA GLY A 28 8.20 7.84 2.03
C GLY A 28 6.94 8.71 2.00
N ALA A 29 5.82 8.08 2.33
CA ALA A 29 4.49 8.69 2.41
C ALA A 29 3.87 8.44 3.80
N VAL A 30 3.21 9.45 4.36
CA VAL A 30 2.47 9.37 5.61
C VAL A 30 0.97 9.34 5.29
N TRP A 31 0.27 8.34 5.81
CA TRP A 31 -1.16 8.14 5.60
C TRP A 31 -1.91 8.22 6.91
N LEU A 32 -3.12 8.77 6.86
CA LEU A 32 -4.13 8.63 7.90
C LEU A 32 -4.74 7.23 7.77
N ALA A 33 -4.82 6.52 8.87
CA ALA A 33 -5.51 5.24 8.98
C ALA A 33 -6.36 5.19 10.25
N ARG A 34 -7.41 4.36 10.26
CA ARG A 34 -8.12 3.97 11.47
C ARG A 34 -7.52 2.67 12.00
N ASP A 35 -7.06 2.69 13.25
CA ASP A 35 -6.77 1.47 14.00
C ASP A 35 -8.09 0.90 14.51
N ARG A 36 -8.56 -0.20 13.90
CA ARG A 36 -9.85 -0.82 14.25
C ARG A 36 -9.83 -1.46 15.64
N SER A 37 -8.67 -1.83 16.17
CA SER A 37 -8.56 -2.47 17.49
C SER A 37 -8.65 -1.44 18.62
N LEU A 38 -8.14 -0.23 18.39
CA LEU A 38 -8.12 0.86 19.38
C LEU A 38 -9.15 1.96 19.10
N ASP A 39 -9.94 1.78 18.03
CA ASP A 39 -10.91 2.72 17.50
C ASP A 39 -10.42 4.18 17.43
N ARG A 40 -9.23 4.39 16.88
CA ARG A 40 -8.63 5.73 16.79
C ARG A 40 -7.93 5.98 15.46
N LEU A 41 -7.80 7.25 15.13
CA LEU A 41 -7.01 7.70 13.98
C LEU A 41 -5.51 7.68 14.30
N VAL A 42 -4.72 7.11 13.39
CA VAL A 42 -3.27 7.00 13.49
C VAL A 42 -2.60 7.46 12.19
N ALA A 43 -1.37 7.96 12.30
CA ALA A 43 -0.53 8.27 11.15
C ALA A 43 0.46 7.12 10.91
N ILE A 44 0.43 6.53 9.71
CA ILE A 44 1.32 5.43 9.31
C ILE A 44 2.31 5.96 8.26
N LYS A 45 3.61 5.91 8.57
CA LYS A 45 4.69 6.27 7.64
C LYS A 45 5.17 5.04 6.90
N ILE A 46 5.02 5.07 5.58
CA ILE A 46 5.38 3.99 4.67
C ILE A 46 6.65 4.42 3.94
N LEU A 47 7.72 3.68 4.18
CA LEU A 47 9.04 4.01 3.66
C LEU A 47 9.19 3.51 2.22
N LYS A 48 9.79 4.34 1.35
CA LYS A 48 10.27 3.86 0.05
C LYS A 48 11.45 2.92 0.30
N HIS A 49 11.45 1.73 -0.31
CA HIS A 49 12.61 0.84 -0.24
C HIS A 49 13.79 1.50 -0.99
N PHE A 50 14.77 2.00 -0.25
CA PHE A 50 16.05 2.47 -0.79
C PHE A 50 17.05 1.31 -0.86
N GLY A 51 16.72 0.27 -1.62
CA GLY A 51 17.56 -0.91 -1.70
C GLY A 51 16.98 -1.95 -2.64
N ARG A 52 17.53 -1.97 -3.86
CA ARG A 52 17.21 -2.85 -5.00
C ARG A 52 15.80 -2.62 -5.60
N PRO A 53 15.68 -2.40 -6.93
CA PRO A 53 14.39 -2.44 -7.60
C PRO A 53 13.90 -3.89 -7.67
N ASP A 54 13.42 -4.43 -6.56
CA ASP A 54 12.70 -5.70 -6.56
C ASP A 54 11.29 -5.48 -7.12
N LEU A 55 11.20 -5.64 -8.44
CA LEU A 55 10.23 -6.50 -9.12
C LEU A 55 8.84 -6.63 -8.47
N GLN A 56 8.10 -5.53 -8.34
CA GLN A 56 6.62 -5.60 -8.31
C GLN A 56 6.00 -5.39 -9.71
N GLN A 57 6.79 -5.64 -10.77
CA GLN A 57 6.36 -5.64 -12.18
C GLN A 57 6.45 -7.03 -12.83
N ARG A 58 5.94 -8.09 -12.19
CA ARG A 58 5.73 -9.35 -12.94
C ARG A 58 4.73 -10.32 -12.29
N PHE A 59 3.45 -9.96 -12.23
CA PHE A 59 2.39 -10.97 -12.20
C PHE A 59 1.19 -10.48 -13.00
N ASP A 60 1.42 -10.23 -14.28
CA ASP A 60 0.35 -10.39 -15.26
C ASP A 60 0.93 -11.01 -16.54
N ARG A 61 0.18 -11.98 -17.07
CA ARG A 61 0.24 -12.49 -18.44
C ARG A 61 1.25 -13.59 -18.79
N SER A 62 0.84 -14.84 -18.53
CA SER A 62 0.90 -15.90 -19.54
C SER A 62 -0.07 -17.05 -19.22
N LEU A 63 -1.36 -16.81 -19.45
CA LEU A 63 -2.31 -17.85 -19.88
C LEU A 63 -3.03 -17.30 -21.11
N SER A 64 -2.50 -17.60 -22.29
CA SER A 64 -3.24 -17.47 -23.54
C SER A 64 -2.80 -18.58 -24.47
N SER A 65 -3.80 -19.42 -24.77
CA SER A 65 -3.87 -20.53 -25.73
C SER A 65 -3.08 -21.81 -25.44
#